data_AF-A0A1D2MT80-F1
#
_entry.id   AF-A0A1D2MT80-F1
#
_cell.length_a   1.000
_cell.length_b   1.000
_cell.length_c   1.000
_cell.angle_alpha   90.00
_cell.angle_beta   90.00
_cell.angle_gamma   90.00
#
_symmetry.space_group_name_H-M   'P 1'
#
loop_
_entity.id
_entity.type
_entity.pdbx_description
1 polymer ?
#
loop_
_entity_poly.entity_id
_entity_poly.type
_entity_poly.pdbx_seq_one_letter_code
_entity_poly.pdbx_strand_id
1 'polypeptide(L)'
;MAGGDWIEPVISLLPAEKFYGEDLRSGQIHLVDTRGNRNLFNENGIHVGSEQTCPDIRFGTGDNRKVEYYCLNTAENQGFDRDFHLYELEWTPDSITLKIDDEGVFSTPFPRPNMYKLWSGGREIPNPWEVEGTENPKLAPFDKEFYLAIGVKVGGISGFFSDDYSNRPYSKPWKNTDTINKSLQSFWVAGEH
;
A
#
# COMPACT_ATOMS: atom_id res chain seq x y z
N MET A 1 -10.67 -11.65 -0.53
CA MET A 1 -9.50 -11.43 0.38
C MET A 1 -9.80 -11.93 1.78
N ALA A 2 -8.82 -12.01 2.69
CA ALA A 2 -9.08 -12.41 4.07
C ALA A 2 -9.82 -11.29 4.84
N GLY A 3 -10.87 -11.65 5.57
CA GLY A 3 -11.65 -10.74 6.42
C GLY A 3 -11.46 -11.07 7.90
N GLY A 4 -11.41 -10.03 8.74
CA GLY A 4 -11.16 -10.12 10.17
C GLY A 4 -10.70 -8.78 10.74
N ASP A 5 -11.05 -8.51 11.99
CA ASP A 5 -10.60 -7.27 12.61
C ASP A 5 -9.07 -7.30 12.74
N TRP A 6 -8.43 -6.17 12.42
CA TRP A 6 -7.00 -5.94 12.63
C TRP A 6 -6.06 -6.76 11.75
N ILE A 7 -6.55 -7.35 10.65
CA ILE A 7 -5.69 -8.00 9.65
C ILE A 7 -5.50 -7.11 8.42
N GLU A 8 -4.31 -7.20 7.83
CA GLU A 8 -3.92 -6.54 6.58
C GLU A 8 -3.46 -7.65 5.62
N PRO A 9 -4.33 -8.12 4.71
CA PRO A 9 -3.92 -8.97 3.60
C PRO A 9 -2.95 -8.20 2.71
N VAL A 10 -1.91 -8.86 2.22
CA VAL A 10 -0.88 -8.24 1.38
C VAL A 10 -0.63 -9.11 0.16
N ILE A 11 -0.69 -8.48 -1.02
CA ILE A 11 -0.13 -8.97 -2.27
C ILE A 11 0.73 -7.82 -2.81
N SER A 12 2.03 -8.03 -2.86
CA SER A 12 2.98 -6.99 -3.26
C SER A 12 4.09 -7.54 -4.14
N LEU A 13 4.68 -6.64 -4.95
CA LEU A 13 5.95 -6.87 -5.58
C LEU A 13 7.02 -6.09 -4.85
N LEU A 14 8.09 -6.78 -4.48
CA LEU A 14 9.26 -6.22 -3.81
C LEU A 14 10.50 -6.42 -4.69
N PRO A 15 11.47 -5.49 -4.66
CA PRO A 15 12.64 -5.57 -5.51
C PRO A 15 13.48 -6.79 -5.12
N ALA A 16 13.87 -7.60 -6.12
CA ALA A 16 14.70 -8.79 -5.91
C ALA A 16 16.08 -8.42 -5.34
N GLU A 17 16.58 -7.27 -5.77
CA GLU A 17 17.81 -6.68 -5.25
C GLU A 17 17.59 -5.21 -4.91
N LYS A 18 18.28 -4.73 -3.89
CA LYS A 18 18.26 -3.31 -3.50
C LYS A 18 19.20 -2.48 -4.37
N PHE A 19 19.11 -2.61 -5.69
CA PHE A 19 20.04 -2.01 -6.67
C PHE A 19 20.20 -0.50 -6.49
N TYR A 20 19.09 0.22 -6.33
CA TYR A 20 19.09 1.67 -6.09
C TYR A 20 19.29 2.04 -4.61
N GLY A 21 19.35 1.05 -3.72
CA GLY A 21 19.55 1.19 -2.29
C GLY A 21 18.35 0.74 -1.45
N GLU A 22 18.50 0.98 -0.15
CA GLU A 22 17.57 0.57 0.91
C GLU A 22 16.20 1.27 0.86
N ASP A 23 15.25 0.71 1.62
CA ASP A 23 13.91 1.27 1.82
C ASP A 23 13.15 1.49 0.50
N LEU A 24 12.66 2.70 0.19
CA LEU A 24 11.89 2.96 -1.03
C LEU A 24 12.75 3.35 -2.23
N ARG A 25 14.09 3.36 -2.10
CA ARG A 25 14.95 3.73 -3.25
C ARG A 25 14.80 2.76 -4.40
N SER A 26 14.54 1.48 -4.11
CA SER A 26 14.34 0.43 -5.11
C SER A 26 12.87 0.13 -5.40
N GLY A 27 11.94 0.94 -4.91
CA GLY A 27 10.50 0.83 -5.21
C GLY A 27 9.78 -0.33 -4.51
N GLN A 28 8.45 -0.22 -4.41
CA GLN A 28 7.52 -1.27 -3.97
C GLN A 28 6.18 -1.09 -4.69
N ILE A 29 5.50 -2.17 -5.05
CA ILE A 29 4.15 -2.14 -5.66
C ILE A 29 3.23 -2.98 -4.78
N HIS A 30 2.13 -2.41 -4.31
CA HIS A 30 1.12 -3.10 -3.53
C HIS A 30 -0.16 -3.25 -4.36
N LEU A 31 -0.49 -4.48 -4.74
CA LEU A 31 -1.74 -4.80 -5.46
C LEU A 31 -2.92 -4.88 -4.51
N VAL A 32 -2.66 -5.28 -3.27
CA VAL A 32 -3.63 -5.33 -2.20
C VAL A 32 -3.09 -4.52 -1.04
N ASP A 33 -3.81 -3.45 -0.71
CA ASP A 33 -3.67 -2.72 0.54
C ASP A 33 -5.07 -2.46 1.11
N THR A 34 -5.51 -3.34 2.02
CA THR A 34 -6.89 -3.39 2.53
C THR A 34 -6.88 -3.78 3.99
N ARG A 35 -7.83 -3.23 4.75
CA ARG A 35 -8.06 -3.62 6.14
C ARG A 35 -9.14 -4.69 6.17
N GLY A 36 -8.91 -5.80 6.86
CA GLY A 36 -9.88 -6.90 6.91
C GLY A 36 -11.15 -6.61 7.72
N ASN A 37 -11.19 -5.50 8.48
CA ASN A 37 -12.30 -5.16 9.35
C ASN A 37 -13.60 -4.94 8.57
N ARG A 38 -14.69 -5.61 8.96
CA ARG A 38 -15.98 -5.50 8.25
C ARG A 38 -16.81 -4.28 8.62
N ASN A 39 -16.53 -3.65 9.77
CA ASN A 39 -17.29 -2.52 10.28
C ASN A 39 -16.36 -1.38 10.74
N LEU A 40 -15.38 -1.03 9.91
CA LEU A 40 -14.38 0.00 10.20
C LEU A 40 -14.65 1.26 9.40
N PHE A 41 -14.83 2.37 10.10
CA PHE A 41 -15.21 3.65 9.51
C PHE A 41 -14.26 4.76 9.94
N ASN A 42 -13.99 5.70 9.04
CA ASN A 42 -13.30 6.94 9.42
C ASN A 42 -14.26 7.95 10.10
N GLU A 43 -13.74 9.09 10.53
CA GLU A 43 -14.51 10.14 11.23
C GLU A 43 -15.68 10.70 10.41
N ASN A 44 -15.61 10.59 9.07
CA ASN A 44 -16.67 11.01 8.16
C ASN A 44 -17.71 9.91 7.89
N GLY A 45 -17.60 8.74 8.53
CA GLY A 45 -18.50 7.61 8.33
C GLY A 45 -18.25 6.81 7.05
N ILE A 46 -17.13 7.04 6.35
CA ILE A 46 -16.75 6.27 5.17
C ILE A 46 -16.15 4.94 5.62
N HIS A 47 -16.58 3.83 5.00
CA HIS A 47 -16.00 2.51 5.25
C HIS A 47 -14.56 2.47 4.73
N VAL A 48 -13.61 2.17 5.62
CA VAL A 48 -12.16 2.07 5.32
C VAL A 48 -11.60 0.69 5.65
N GLY A 49 -12.50 -0.26 5.93
CA GLY A 49 -12.26 -1.67 6.20
C GLY A 49 -12.29 -2.51 4.93
N SER A 50 -12.97 -3.65 4.98
CA SER A 50 -12.98 -4.63 3.89
C SER A 50 -13.72 -4.15 2.65
N GLU A 51 -14.48 -3.05 2.73
CA GLU A 51 -15.12 -2.40 1.58
C GLU A 51 -14.23 -1.37 0.90
N GLN A 52 -12.98 -1.18 1.37
CA GLN A 52 -12.02 -0.28 0.75
C GLN A 52 -10.69 -0.97 0.47
N THR A 53 -10.19 -0.80 -0.75
CA THR A 53 -8.83 -1.16 -1.13
C THR A 53 -8.12 0.05 -1.72
N CYS A 54 -6.84 0.22 -1.40
CA CYS A 54 -6.03 1.33 -1.85
C CYS A 54 -4.70 0.82 -2.43
N PRO A 55 -4.70 0.09 -3.57
CA PRO A 55 -3.46 -0.32 -4.21
C PRO A 55 -2.54 0.88 -4.44
N ASP A 56 -1.24 0.65 -4.36
CA ASP A 56 -0.27 1.73 -4.34
C ASP A 56 1.09 1.37 -4.94
N ILE A 57 1.84 2.41 -5.32
CA ILE A 57 3.22 2.34 -5.79
C ILE A 57 4.06 3.28 -4.93
N ARG A 58 5.06 2.73 -4.24
CA ARG A 58 5.91 3.46 -3.30
C ARG A 58 7.33 3.55 -3.83
N PHE A 59 7.91 4.74 -3.82
CA PHE A 59 9.29 4.96 -4.25
C PHE A 59 9.82 6.30 -3.70
N GLY A 60 11.14 6.45 -3.62
CA GLY A 60 11.76 7.73 -3.23
C GLY A 60 13.00 7.56 -2.38
N THR A 61 13.51 8.68 -1.85
CA THR A 61 14.79 8.70 -1.13
C THR A 61 14.70 9.58 0.11
N GLY A 62 15.16 9.09 1.26
CA GLY A 62 15.15 9.85 2.51
C GLY A 62 13.75 10.36 2.84
N ASP A 63 13.64 11.66 3.08
CA ASP A 63 12.36 12.31 3.42
C ASP A 63 11.43 12.51 2.21
N ASN A 64 11.95 12.47 0.98
CA ASN A 64 11.13 12.59 -0.23
C ASN A 64 10.62 11.22 -0.68
N ARG A 65 9.63 10.71 0.04
CA ARG A 65 8.89 9.48 -0.30
C ARG A 65 7.65 9.83 -1.13
N LYS A 66 7.36 9.02 -2.14
CA LYS A 66 6.13 9.07 -2.92
C LYS A 66 5.36 7.78 -2.69
N VAL A 67 4.06 7.95 -2.50
CA VAL A 67 3.07 6.87 -2.49
C VAL A 67 1.98 7.34 -3.44
N GLU A 68 1.98 6.77 -4.64
CA GLU A 68 0.92 6.98 -5.62
C GLU A 68 -0.11 5.89 -5.36
N TYR A 69 -1.33 6.28 -5.01
CA TYR A 69 -2.39 5.35 -4.66
C TYR A 69 -3.73 5.88 -5.15
N TYR A 70 -4.68 4.96 -5.30
CA TYR A 70 -6.08 5.31 -5.50
C TYR A 70 -6.93 4.31 -4.73
N CYS A 71 -7.89 4.82 -3.97
CA CYS A 71 -8.78 4.01 -3.16
C CYS A 71 -10.10 3.76 -3.89
N LEU A 72 -10.52 2.50 -3.93
CA LEU A 72 -11.83 2.08 -4.39
C LEU A 72 -12.67 1.66 -3.19
N ASN A 73 -13.95 2.03 -3.24
CA ASN A 73 -14.95 1.60 -2.27
C ASN A 73 -16.02 0.77 -2.98
N THR A 74 -16.31 -0.41 -2.45
CA THR A 74 -17.43 -1.23 -2.89
C THR A 74 -18.74 -0.71 -2.31
N ALA A 75 -19.86 -1.27 -2.77
CA ALA A 75 -21.15 -1.05 -2.13
C ALA A 75 -21.19 -1.62 -0.71
N GLU A 76 -22.16 -1.13 0.08
CA GLU A 76 -22.38 -1.58 1.46
C GLU A 76 -22.60 -3.10 1.51
N ASN A 77 -21.92 -3.76 2.45
CA ASN A 77 -21.90 -5.22 2.64
C ASN A 77 -21.33 -6.03 1.46
N GLN A 78 -20.68 -5.38 0.49
CA GLN A 78 -20.04 -6.02 -0.68
C GLN A 78 -18.51 -5.91 -0.63
N GLY A 79 -17.93 -5.98 0.57
CA GLY A 79 -16.48 -5.85 0.74
C GLY A 79 -15.68 -6.89 -0.03
N PHE A 80 -14.43 -6.57 -0.31
CA PHE A 80 -13.49 -7.42 -1.03
C PHE A 80 -13.16 -8.74 -0.31
N ASP A 81 -13.65 -8.94 0.92
CA ASP A 81 -13.56 -10.20 1.67
C ASP A 81 -14.70 -11.18 1.35
N ARG A 82 -15.70 -10.78 0.56
CA ARG A 82 -16.91 -11.58 0.28
C ARG A 82 -16.78 -12.52 -0.91
N ASP A 83 -15.98 -12.17 -1.90
CA ASP A 83 -15.74 -13.01 -3.08
C ASP A 83 -14.29 -12.90 -3.57
N PHE A 84 -13.97 -13.64 -4.61
CA PHE A 84 -12.75 -13.49 -5.38
C PHE A 84 -12.83 -12.24 -6.27
N HIS A 85 -11.70 -11.55 -6.36
CA HIS A 85 -11.51 -10.38 -7.22
C HIS A 85 -10.22 -10.56 -8.01
N LEU A 86 -10.17 -9.97 -9.19
CA LEU A 86 -9.00 -9.99 -10.06
C LEU A 86 -8.14 -8.75 -9.78
N TYR A 87 -6.93 -8.95 -9.27
CA TYR A 87 -5.94 -7.88 -9.05
C TYR A 87 -4.89 -7.96 -10.15
N GLU A 88 -4.73 -6.90 -10.92
CA GLU A 88 -3.90 -6.91 -12.12
C GLU A 88 -2.82 -5.83 -12.09
N LEU A 89 -1.67 -6.20 -12.65
CA LEU A 89 -0.54 -5.33 -12.89
C LEU A 89 -0.26 -5.32 -14.40
N GLU A 90 -0.47 -4.17 -15.03
CA GLU A 90 0.03 -3.93 -16.38
C GLU A 90 1.30 -3.10 -16.29
N TRP A 91 2.45 -3.74 -16.51
CA TRP A 91 3.76 -3.13 -16.42
C TRP A 91 4.45 -3.17 -17.79
N THR A 92 4.64 -2.00 -18.37
CA THR A 92 5.28 -1.81 -19.68
C THR A 92 6.56 -0.98 -19.52
N PRO A 93 7.38 -0.80 -20.56
CA PRO A 93 8.50 0.15 -20.51
C PRO A 93 8.09 1.61 -20.26
N ASP A 94 6.82 1.95 -20.42
CA ASP A 94 6.33 3.33 -20.36
C ASP A 94 5.52 3.65 -19.11
N SER A 95 4.86 2.66 -18.52
CA SER A 95 3.94 2.87 -17.40
C SER A 95 3.75 1.62 -16.55
N ILE A 96 3.30 1.85 -15.32
CA ILE A 96 2.78 0.83 -14.42
C ILE A 96 1.34 1.20 -14.10
N THR A 97 0.41 0.29 -14.38
CA THR A 97 -1.02 0.47 -14.15
C THR A 97 -1.54 -0.65 -13.26
N LEU A 98 -2.24 -0.28 -12.18
CA LEU A 98 -2.90 -1.23 -11.29
C LEU A 98 -4.39 -1.27 -11.64
N LYS A 99 -4.96 -2.49 -11.74
CA LYS A 99 -6.38 -2.69 -12.02
C LYS A 99 -7.00 -3.64 -11.00
N ILE A 100 -8.29 -3.45 -10.75
CA ILE A 100 -9.11 -4.37 -9.95
C ILE A 100 -10.38 -4.63 -10.74
N ASP A 101 -10.68 -5.90 -11.00
CA ASP A 101 -11.86 -6.34 -11.77
C ASP A 101 -12.00 -5.62 -13.12
N ASP A 102 -10.91 -5.56 -13.90
CA ASP A 102 -10.78 -4.84 -15.18
C ASP A 102 -10.94 -3.30 -15.08
N GLU A 103 -11.20 -2.75 -13.90
CA GLU A 103 -11.25 -1.30 -13.66
C GLU A 103 -9.85 -0.76 -13.38
N GLY A 104 -9.33 0.06 -14.31
CA GLY A 104 -8.04 0.73 -14.16
C GLY A 104 -8.08 1.73 -13.00
N VAL A 105 -7.35 1.43 -11.93
CA VAL A 105 -7.36 2.18 -10.68
C VAL A 105 -6.51 3.45 -10.80
N PHE A 106 -5.25 3.32 -11.23
CA PHE A 106 -4.40 4.44 -11.64
C PHE A 106 -3.16 3.96 -12.41
N SER A 107 -2.47 4.90 -13.08
CA SER A 107 -1.25 4.65 -13.86
C SER A 107 -0.15 5.66 -13.53
N THR A 108 1.08 5.19 -13.33
CA THR A 108 2.29 6.01 -13.09
C THR A 108 3.27 5.82 -14.25
N PRO A 109 4.04 6.85 -14.69
CA PRO A 109 4.26 8.16 -14.08
C PRO A 109 3.20 9.24 -14.40
N PHE A 110 2.09 8.91 -15.06
CA PHE A 110 1.09 9.89 -15.46
C PHE A 110 0.62 10.78 -14.27
N PRO A 111 0.45 12.10 -14.45
CA PRO A 111 0.55 12.88 -15.70
C PRO A 111 1.98 13.37 -16.03
N ARG A 112 3.01 12.85 -15.37
CA ARG A 112 4.42 13.20 -15.61
C ARG A 112 5.04 12.28 -16.65
N PRO A 113 6.10 12.73 -17.36
CA PRO A 113 6.72 11.94 -18.41
C PRO A 113 7.59 10.77 -17.90
N ASN A 114 8.04 10.81 -16.65
CA ASN A 114 8.88 9.79 -16.03
C ASN A 114 8.77 9.85 -14.49
N MET A 115 9.21 8.77 -13.83
CA MET A 115 9.16 8.63 -12.37
C MET A 115 9.99 9.70 -11.64
N TYR A 116 11.13 10.09 -12.21
CA TYR A 116 11.94 11.18 -11.65
C TYR A 116 11.18 12.50 -11.57
N LYS A 117 10.47 12.92 -12.63
CA LYS A 117 9.68 14.17 -12.63
C LYS A 117 8.47 14.09 -11.69
N LEU A 118 7.91 12.89 -11.51
CA LEU A 118 6.88 12.64 -10.50
C LEU A 118 7.44 12.81 -9.08
N TRP A 119 8.58 12.19 -8.79
CA TRP A 119 9.26 12.26 -7.50
C TRP A 119 9.82 13.65 -7.16
N SER A 120 10.46 14.31 -8.11
CA SER A 120 11.06 15.63 -7.90
C SER A 120 9.99 16.73 -7.79
N GLY A 121 8.75 16.45 -8.19
CA GLY A 121 7.68 17.43 -8.29
C GLY A 121 7.96 18.50 -9.35
N GLY A 122 8.75 18.16 -10.37
CA GLY A 122 9.21 19.08 -11.41
C GLY A 122 10.46 19.89 -11.07
N ARG A 123 10.99 19.78 -9.84
CA ARG A 123 12.27 20.42 -9.45
C ARG A 123 13.44 19.82 -10.22
N GLU A 124 14.45 20.64 -10.47
CA GLU A 124 15.73 20.23 -11.07
C GLU A 124 16.74 19.92 -9.97
N ILE A 125 16.67 18.69 -9.47
CA ILE A 125 17.57 18.14 -8.45
C ILE A 125 18.24 16.86 -8.99
N PRO A 126 19.40 16.43 -8.48
CA PRO A 126 20.04 15.21 -8.94
C PRO A 126 19.07 14.02 -8.97
N ASN A 127 19.02 13.30 -10.08
CA ASN A 127 18.17 12.12 -10.23
C ASN A 127 18.80 10.95 -9.47
N PRO A 128 18.19 10.45 -8.38
CA PRO A 128 18.79 9.40 -7.57
C PRO A 128 18.85 8.03 -8.26
N TRP A 129 18.18 7.89 -9.40
CA TRP A 129 18.12 6.68 -10.21
C TRP A 129 18.93 6.78 -11.50
N GLU A 130 19.63 7.90 -11.74
CA GLU A 130 20.54 8.05 -12.88
C GLU A 130 21.94 7.55 -12.48
N VAL A 131 22.07 6.23 -12.40
CA VAL A 131 23.32 5.54 -12.05
C VAL A 131 23.74 4.56 -13.15
N GLU A 132 25.02 4.19 -13.18
CA GLU A 132 25.51 3.13 -14.08
C GLU A 132 24.73 1.83 -13.84
N GLY A 133 24.28 1.20 -14.93
CA GLY A 133 23.46 -0.01 -14.87
C GLY A 133 21.95 0.23 -14.78
N THR A 134 21.48 1.48 -14.80
CA THR A 134 20.05 1.80 -15.01
C THR A 134 19.59 1.29 -16.37
N GLU A 135 18.51 0.51 -16.40
CA GLU A 135 18.02 -0.17 -17.62
C GLU A 135 16.94 0.65 -18.32
N ASN A 136 16.05 1.28 -17.55
CA ASN A 136 15.01 2.15 -18.06
C ASN A 136 14.89 3.43 -17.22
N PRO A 137 15.59 4.51 -17.61
CA PRO A 137 15.56 5.79 -16.90
C PRO A 137 14.16 6.43 -16.78
N LYS A 138 13.19 6.01 -17.60
CA LYS A 138 11.81 6.52 -17.53
C LYS A 138 11.07 5.97 -16.32
N LEU A 139 11.25 4.68 -16.03
CA LEU A 139 10.54 3.96 -14.97
C LEU A 139 11.37 3.63 -13.74
N ALA A 140 12.69 3.84 -13.76
CA ALA A 140 13.51 3.65 -12.57
C ALA A 140 12.89 4.36 -11.35
N PRO A 141 12.72 3.67 -10.20
CA PRO A 141 13.38 2.42 -9.82
C PRO A 141 12.70 1.11 -10.26
N PHE A 142 11.63 1.17 -11.05
CA PHE A 142 10.87 0.02 -11.53
C PHE A 142 11.38 -0.46 -12.89
N ASP A 143 12.68 -0.63 -12.99
CA ASP A 143 13.40 -1.12 -14.18
C ASP A 143 14.34 -2.28 -13.83
N LYS A 144 14.08 -2.94 -12.69
CA LYS A 144 14.80 -4.12 -12.20
C LYS A 144 13.82 -5.24 -11.89
N GLU A 145 14.34 -6.42 -11.58
CA GLU A 145 13.52 -7.58 -11.23
C GLU A 145 12.86 -7.42 -9.85
N PHE A 146 11.60 -7.86 -9.76
CA PHE A 146 10.82 -7.89 -8.53
C PHE A 146 10.29 -9.31 -8.30
N TYR A 147 10.12 -9.70 -7.03
CA TYR A 147 9.45 -10.93 -6.65
C TYR A 147 8.09 -10.65 -6.03
N LEU A 148 7.19 -11.63 -6.15
CA LEU A 148 5.86 -11.59 -5.54
C LEU A 148 5.94 -11.99 -4.07
N ALA A 149 5.37 -11.17 -3.19
CA ALA A 149 5.19 -11.45 -1.78
C ALA A 149 3.70 -11.50 -1.45
N ILE A 150 3.27 -12.59 -0.80
CA ILE A 150 1.89 -12.81 -0.38
C ILE A 150 1.90 -13.11 1.11
N GLY A 151 1.05 -12.44 1.88
CA GLY A 151 0.95 -12.67 3.31
C GLY A 151 -0.25 -12.00 3.95
N VAL A 152 -0.32 -12.14 5.26
CA VAL A 152 -1.30 -11.45 6.11
C VAL A 152 -0.54 -10.90 7.31
N LYS A 153 -0.61 -9.59 7.52
CA LYS A 153 -0.13 -8.95 8.75
C LYS A 153 -1.28 -8.81 9.73
N VAL A 154 -0.96 -8.69 11.02
CA VAL A 154 -1.93 -8.56 12.10
C VAL A 154 -1.49 -7.45 13.04
N GLY A 155 -2.38 -6.48 13.27
CA GLY A 155 -2.13 -5.30 14.09
C GLY A 155 -1.04 -4.38 13.51
N GLY A 156 -0.50 -3.53 14.37
CA GLY A 156 0.61 -2.63 14.03
C GLY A 156 0.41 -1.19 14.49
N ILE A 157 1.51 -0.53 14.84
CA ILE A 157 1.53 0.87 15.31
C ILE A 157 1.97 1.85 14.21
N SER A 158 2.02 1.40 12.95
CA SER A 158 2.49 2.19 11.80
C SER A 158 1.53 3.31 11.37
N GLY A 159 0.35 3.40 11.99
CA GLY A 159 -0.72 4.28 11.53
C GLY A 159 -1.66 3.63 10.51
N PHE A 160 -1.37 2.42 10.02
CA PHE A 160 -2.22 1.73 9.05
C PHE A 160 -3.66 1.58 9.56
N PHE A 161 -3.82 1.13 10.80
CA PHE A 161 -5.06 1.27 11.55
C PHE A 161 -4.99 2.61 12.32
N SER A 162 -5.65 3.65 11.82
CA SER A 162 -5.67 4.95 12.51
C SER A 162 -6.32 4.83 13.88
N ASP A 163 -5.86 5.67 14.83
CA ASP A 163 -6.50 5.77 16.15
C ASP A 163 -7.87 6.47 16.07
N ASP A 164 -8.13 7.19 14.98
CA ASP A 164 -9.38 7.92 14.73
C ASP A 164 -10.46 7.07 14.04
N TYR A 165 -10.15 5.81 13.70
CA TYR A 165 -11.13 4.91 13.10
C TYR A 165 -12.03 4.29 14.16
N SER A 166 -13.32 4.17 13.82
CA SER A 166 -14.31 3.48 14.64
C SER A 166 -14.56 2.08 14.07
N ASN A 167 -14.34 1.05 14.88
CA ASN A 167 -14.67 -0.34 14.55
C ASN A 167 -15.78 -0.87 15.45
N ARG A 168 -16.67 -1.71 14.89
CA ARG A 168 -17.74 -2.38 15.64
C ARG A 168 -17.70 -3.91 15.49
N PRO A 169 -18.08 -4.66 16.55
CA PRO A 169 -18.50 -4.16 17.87
C PRO A 169 -17.32 -3.80 18.79
N TYR A 170 -16.09 -4.17 18.41
CA TYR A 170 -14.91 -3.97 19.24
C TYR A 170 -14.04 -2.84 18.70
N SER A 171 -13.69 -1.88 19.55
CA SER A 171 -12.74 -0.82 19.21
C SER A 171 -11.31 -1.36 19.10
N LYS A 172 -10.44 -0.62 18.41
CA LYS A 172 -9.00 -0.90 18.36
C LYS A 172 -8.42 -0.99 19.78
N PRO A 173 -7.75 -2.10 20.16
CA PRO A 173 -7.27 -2.27 21.54
C PRO A 173 -5.93 -1.57 21.86
N TRP A 174 -5.19 -1.07 20.87
CA TRP A 174 -3.91 -0.36 21.07
C TRP A 174 -3.94 1.06 20.47
N LYS A 175 -3.00 1.92 20.89
CA LYS A 175 -2.75 3.22 20.24
C LYS A 175 -1.50 3.17 19.37
N ASN A 176 -1.47 3.96 18.31
CA ASN A 176 -0.28 4.09 17.46
C ASN A 176 0.90 4.78 18.18
N THR A 177 0.63 5.49 19.28
CA THR A 177 1.64 6.12 20.14
C THR A 177 2.16 5.21 21.27
N ASP A 178 1.62 3.99 21.40
CA ASP A 178 2.12 3.03 22.40
C ASP A 178 3.49 2.46 22.01
N THR A 179 4.25 2.02 23.03
CA THR A 179 5.44 1.20 22.77
C THR A 179 5.04 -0.15 22.18
N ILE A 180 5.93 -0.79 21.42
CA ILE A 180 5.69 -2.11 20.81
C ILE A 180 5.21 -3.14 21.85
N ASN A 181 5.84 -3.18 23.03
CA ASN A 181 5.46 -4.15 24.06
C ASN A 181 4.04 -3.89 24.59
N LYS A 182 3.67 -2.63 24.78
CA LYS A 182 2.35 -2.26 25.28
C LYS A 182 1.27 -2.57 24.23
N SER A 183 1.52 -2.26 22.96
CA SER A 183 0.56 -2.55 21.89
C SER A 183 0.35 -4.06 21.69
N LEU A 184 1.41 -4.87 21.76
CA LEU A 184 1.31 -6.33 21.74
C LEU A 184 0.51 -6.88 22.93
N GLN A 185 0.75 -6.36 24.14
CA GLN A 185 0.01 -6.77 25.32
C GLN A 185 -1.48 -6.44 25.19
N SER A 186 -1.83 -5.22 24.78
CA SER A 186 -3.23 -4.83 24.59
C SER A 186 -3.92 -5.67 23.52
N PHE A 187 -3.22 -5.96 22.42
CA PHE A 187 -3.73 -6.84 21.36
C PHE A 187 -4.03 -8.24 21.89
N TRP A 188 -3.09 -8.83 22.66
CA TRP A 188 -3.26 -10.16 23.24
C TRP A 188 -4.47 -10.25 24.17
N VAL A 189 -4.57 -9.32 25.14
CA VAL A 189 -5.66 -9.32 26.13
C VAL A 189 -7.03 -9.16 25.47
N ALA A 190 -7.12 -8.39 24.38
CA ALA A 190 -8.37 -8.21 23.66
C ALA A 190 -8.85 -9.48 22.94
N GLY A 191 -7.94 -10.40 22.60
CA GLY A 191 -8.29 -11.68 21.96
C GLY A 191 -8.92 -12.72 22.91
N GLU A 192 -8.96 -12.43 24.22
CA GLU A 192 -9.57 -13.30 25.23
C GLU A 192 -11.07 -13.01 25.47
N HIS A 193 -11.67 -12.08 24.70
CA HIS A 193 -13.06 -11.60 24.80
C HIS A 193 -13.76 -11.55 23.44
#